data_AF-A0A964JNL0-F1
#
_entry.id   AF-A0A964JNL0-F1
#
_cell.length_a   1.000
_cell.length_b   1.000
_cell.length_c   1.000
_cell.angle_alpha   90.00
_cell.angle_beta   90.00
_cell.angle_gamma   90.00
#
_symmetry.space_group_name_H-M   'P 1'
#
loop_
_entity.id
_entity.type
_entity.pdbx_description
1 polymer ?
#
loop_
_entity_poly.entity_id
_entity_poly.type
_entity_poly.pdbx_seq_one_letter_code
_entity_poly.pdbx_strand_id
1 'polypeptide(L)'
;MAGILAGPWTWKRARSFYYLAVAFNVRQVRRLFLGRLDDGGARRFLENYASEGLSPLDASGRSVVLSLSGCISCGLCETQCPESHVPPDRWPAYARALDQAVYAALDLPADCPDGCRRCEEICPTGVTLKATPAFVRRSLPAAGTA
;
A
#
# COMPACT_ATOMS: atom_id res chain seq x y z
N MET A 1 27.28 5.04 -13.20
CA MET A 1 27.42 4.07 -12.10
C MET A 1 28.87 3.55 -11.97
N ALA A 2 29.87 4.44 -11.90
CA ALA A 2 31.30 4.04 -11.93
C ALA A 2 32.10 4.44 -10.67
N GLY A 3 31.46 5.03 -9.66
CA GLY A 3 32.17 5.62 -8.50
C GLY A 3 32.35 4.70 -7.28
N ILE A 4 31.64 3.56 -7.19
CA ILE A 4 31.67 2.71 -5.98
C ILE A 4 32.88 1.77 -5.94
N LEU A 5 33.48 1.48 -7.11
CA LEU A 5 34.57 0.51 -7.23
C LEU A 5 35.98 1.14 -7.27
N ALA A 6 36.09 2.47 -7.32
CA ALA A 6 37.35 3.18 -7.60
C ALA A 6 38.07 3.72 -6.34
N GLY A 7 37.66 3.31 -5.13
CA GLY A 7 38.32 3.72 -3.88
C GLY A 7 39.15 2.57 -3.27
N PRO A 8 40.25 2.87 -2.55
CA PRO A 8 41.08 1.83 -1.92
C PRO A 8 40.20 0.93 -1.03
N TRP A 9 40.26 -0.37 -1.29
CA TRP A 9 39.48 -1.37 -0.58
C TRP A 9 39.97 -1.44 0.87
N THR A 10 39.35 -0.65 1.74
CA THR A 10 39.61 -0.77 3.18
C THR A 10 39.20 -2.17 3.61
N TRP A 11 39.99 -2.79 4.48
CA TRP A 11 39.74 -4.15 5.01
C TRP A 11 38.29 -4.34 5.50
N LYS A 12 37.68 -3.29 6.07
CA LYS A 12 36.28 -3.28 6.49
C LYS A 12 35.31 -3.46 5.31
N ARG A 13 35.51 -2.76 4.20
CA ARG A 13 34.68 -2.91 2.98
C ARG A 13 34.84 -4.29 2.37
N ALA A 14 36.09 -4.77 2.29
CA ALA A 14 36.41 -6.09 1.76
C ALA A 14 35.68 -7.21 2.52
N ARG A 15 35.78 -7.14 3.85
CA ARG A 15 35.10 -8.05 4.77
C ARG A 15 33.58 -7.96 4.62
N SER A 16 33.00 -6.77 4.54
CA SER A 16 31.55 -6.61 4.35
C SER A 16 31.07 -7.22 3.03
N PHE A 17 31.76 -6.97 1.91
CA PHE A 17 31.41 -7.57 0.63
C PHE A 17 31.55 -9.10 0.64
N TYR A 18 32.58 -9.63 1.31
CA TYR A 18 32.73 -11.07 1.50
C TYR A 18 31.54 -11.68 2.26
N TYR A 19 31.16 -11.11 3.41
CA TYR A 19 30.00 -11.60 4.17
C TYR A 19 28.70 -11.50 3.36
N LEU A 20 28.52 -10.41 2.61
CA LEU A 20 27.35 -10.22 1.77
C LEU A 20 27.29 -11.25 0.64
N ALA A 21 28.43 -11.52 -0.01
CA ALA A 21 28.55 -12.52 -1.06
C ALA A 21 28.28 -13.93 -0.53
N VAL A 22 28.85 -14.29 0.62
CA VAL A 22 28.58 -15.59 1.27
C VAL A 22 27.11 -15.72 1.63
N ALA A 23 26.52 -14.72 2.30
CA ALA A 23 25.12 -14.75 2.70
C ALA A 23 24.17 -14.84 1.48
N PHE A 24 24.47 -14.10 0.42
CA PHE A 24 23.71 -14.15 -0.83
C PHE A 24 23.79 -15.52 -1.48
N ASN A 25 24.99 -16.07 -1.68
CA ASN A 25 25.16 -17.37 -2.34
C ASN A 25 24.56 -18.52 -1.52
N VAL A 26 24.73 -18.52 -0.20
CA VAL A 26 24.07 -19.49 0.69
C VAL A 26 22.55 -19.40 0.55
N ARG A 27 21.97 -18.20 0.48
CA ARG A 27 20.52 -18.02 0.29
C ARG A 27 20.04 -18.50 -1.09
N GLN A 28 20.81 -18.25 -2.16
CA GLN A 28 20.46 -18.75 -3.50
C GLN A 28 20.53 -20.27 -3.59
N VAL A 29 21.59 -20.88 -3.05
CA VAL A 29 21.72 -22.34 -2.97
C VAL A 29 20.57 -22.92 -2.15
N ARG A 30 20.23 -22.35 -0.99
CA ARG A 30 19.08 -22.79 -0.20
C ARG A 30 17.76 -22.68 -0.97
N ARG A 31 17.52 -21.58 -1.68
CA ARG A 31 16.32 -21.41 -2.51
C ARG A 31 16.22 -22.42 -3.65
N LEU A 32 17.35 -22.75 -4.28
CA LEU A 32 17.40 -23.67 -5.41
C LEU A 32 17.27 -25.13 -4.98
N PHE A 33 17.91 -25.53 -3.87
CA PHE A 33 17.97 -26.92 -3.43
C PHE A 33 16.95 -27.30 -2.34
N LEU A 34 16.53 -26.36 -1.49
CA LEU A 34 15.52 -26.58 -0.45
C LEU A 34 14.18 -25.89 -0.76
N GLY A 35 14.04 -25.30 -1.95
CA GLY A 35 12.84 -24.58 -2.37
C GLY A 35 12.63 -23.23 -1.65
N ARG A 36 11.45 -22.62 -1.86
CA ARG A 36 10.96 -21.56 -0.98
C ARG A 36 10.58 -22.21 0.35
N LEU A 37 11.56 -22.42 1.22
CA LEU A 37 11.27 -22.63 2.63
C LEU A 37 10.40 -21.45 3.06
N ASP A 38 9.22 -21.74 3.59
CA ASP A 38 8.42 -20.73 4.26
C ASP A 38 9.17 -20.37 5.53
N ASP A 39 10.02 -19.34 5.43
CA ASP A 39 10.83 -18.83 6.54
C ASP A 39 9.94 -18.28 7.69
N GLY A 40 8.61 -18.37 7.56
CA GLY A 40 7.63 -17.74 8.43
C GLY A 40 7.65 -16.22 8.32
N GLY A 41 8.35 -15.67 7.32
CA GLY A 41 8.51 -14.23 7.16
C GLY A 41 7.18 -13.52 6.91
N ALA A 42 6.32 -14.11 6.07
CA ALA A 42 4.97 -13.59 5.84
C ALA A 42 4.12 -13.65 7.11
N ARG A 43 4.19 -14.76 7.86
CA ARG A 43 3.49 -14.90 9.15
C ARG A 43 3.95 -13.84 10.16
N ARG A 44 5.27 -13.69 10.37
CA ARG A 44 5.83 -12.68 11.28
C ARG A 44 5.50 -11.26 10.85
N PHE A 45 5.45 -10.99 9.54
CA PHE A 45 5.01 -9.69 9.03
C PHE A 45 3.56 -9.41 9.43
N LEU A 46 2.65 -10.37 9.22
CA LEU A 46 1.26 -10.20 9.61
C LEU A 46 1.10 -10.09 11.13
N GLU A 47 1.85 -10.85 11.91
CA GLU A 47 1.86 -10.75 13.39
C GLU A 47 2.22 -9.35 13.87
N ASN A 48 3.17 -8.67 13.20
CA ASN A 48 3.62 -7.34 13.61
C ASN A 48 2.76 -6.20 13.03
N TYR A 49 2.23 -6.35 11.81
CA TYR A 49 1.69 -5.22 11.05
C TYR A 49 0.22 -5.37 10.64
N ALA A 50 -0.42 -6.54 10.84
CA ALA A 50 -1.82 -6.69 10.45
C ALA A 50 -2.75 -5.75 11.23
N SER A 51 -2.44 -5.46 12.50
CA SER A 51 -3.17 -4.50 13.34
C SER A 51 -3.03 -3.05 12.88
N GLU A 52 -2.00 -2.73 12.10
CA GLU A 52 -1.78 -1.40 11.50
C GLU A 52 -2.49 -1.27 10.15
N GLY A 53 -3.36 -2.21 9.77
CA GLY A 53 -4.07 -2.20 8.49
C GLY A 53 -3.31 -2.86 7.34
N LEU A 54 -2.10 -3.38 7.56
CA LEU A 54 -1.31 -4.11 6.56
C LEU A 54 -1.73 -5.59 6.47
N SER A 55 -3.01 -5.82 6.20
CA SER A 55 -3.60 -7.14 6.03
C SER A 55 -3.59 -7.61 4.56
N PRO A 56 -3.63 -8.93 4.29
CA PRO A 56 -3.68 -9.45 2.93
C PRO A 56 -4.94 -8.97 2.20
N LEU A 57 -4.75 -8.41 1.02
CA LEU A 57 -5.87 -8.01 0.16
C LEU A 57 -6.39 -9.18 -0.66
N ASP A 58 -7.71 -9.27 -0.81
CA ASP A 58 -8.38 -10.11 -1.78
C ASP A 58 -8.26 -9.55 -3.22
N ALA A 59 -8.76 -10.27 -4.22
CA ALA A 59 -8.64 -9.85 -5.62
C ALA A 59 -9.36 -8.51 -5.88
N SER A 60 -10.51 -8.29 -5.23
CA SER A 60 -11.27 -7.04 -5.34
C SER A 60 -10.49 -5.87 -4.75
N GLY A 61 -9.98 -5.99 -3.52
CA GLY A 61 -9.17 -4.96 -2.87
C GLY A 61 -7.92 -4.60 -3.67
N ARG A 62 -7.22 -5.59 -4.25
CA ARG A 62 -6.07 -5.34 -5.12
C ARG A 62 -6.43 -4.50 -6.33
N SER A 63 -7.56 -4.77 -6.98
CA SER A 63 -8.01 -3.98 -8.13
C SER A 63 -8.29 -2.52 -7.77
N VAL A 64 -8.89 -2.26 -6.60
CA VAL A 64 -9.15 -0.91 -6.09
C VAL A 64 -7.85 -0.18 -5.82
N VAL A 65 -6.89 -0.78 -5.10
CA VAL A 65 -5.59 -0.17 -4.81
C VAL A 65 -4.79 0.13 -6.07
N LEU A 66 -4.78 -0.81 -7.03
CA LEU A 66 -4.11 -0.59 -8.32
C LEU A 66 -4.77 0.54 -9.09
N SER A 67 -6.10 0.64 -9.09
CA SER A 67 -6.81 1.75 -9.72
C SER A 67 -6.48 3.09 -9.04
N LEU A 68 -6.53 3.14 -7.70
CA LEU A 68 -6.21 4.34 -6.90
C LEU A 68 -4.74 4.77 -7.02
N SER A 69 -3.83 3.90 -7.45
CA SER A 69 -2.44 4.28 -7.73
C SER A 69 -2.31 5.34 -8.85
N GLY A 70 -3.31 5.45 -9.73
CA GLY A 70 -3.40 6.50 -10.74
C GLY A 70 -4.02 7.81 -10.25
N CYS A 71 -4.40 7.92 -8.97
CA CYS A 71 -4.92 9.16 -8.41
C CYS A 71 -3.80 10.21 -8.33
N ILE A 72 -4.03 11.37 -8.94
CA ILE A 72 -3.09 12.51 -8.92
C ILE A 72 -3.44 13.56 -7.84
N SER A 73 -4.33 13.22 -6.91
CA SER A 73 -4.79 14.10 -5.82
C SER A 73 -5.26 15.48 -6.30
N CYS A 74 -6.00 15.53 -7.43
CA CYS A 74 -6.49 16.78 -8.01
C CYS A 74 -7.70 17.40 -7.29
N GLY A 75 -8.38 16.65 -6.42
CA GLY A 75 -9.55 17.12 -5.65
C GLY A 75 -10.86 17.28 -6.43
N LEU A 76 -10.90 17.03 -7.74
CA LEU A 76 -12.11 17.24 -8.58
C LEU A 76 -13.32 16.40 -8.15
N CYS A 77 -13.09 15.17 -7.67
CA CYS A 77 -14.19 14.31 -7.22
C CYS A 77 -14.81 14.81 -5.90
N GLU A 78 -14.02 15.45 -5.04
CA GLU A 78 -14.47 15.96 -3.74
C GLU A 78 -15.27 17.25 -3.92
N THR A 79 -14.87 18.13 -4.85
CA THR A 79 -15.62 19.37 -5.14
C THR A 79 -16.97 19.13 -5.81
N GLN A 80 -17.15 17.99 -6.48
CA GLN A 80 -18.39 17.63 -7.17
C GLN A 80 -19.33 16.75 -6.33
N CYS A 81 -18.85 16.22 -5.21
CA CYS A 81 -19.64 15.36 -4.35
C CYS A 81 -20.45 16.20 -3.36
N PRO A 82 -21.79 16.20 -3.44
CA PRO A 82 -22.63 17.03 -2.54
C PRO A 82 -22.53 16.58 -1.07
N GLU A 83 -22.21 15.31 -0.83
CA GLU A 83 -22.02 14.70 0.49
C GLU A 83 -20.59 14.90 1.04
N SER A 84 -19.70 15.54 0.26
CA SER A 84 -18.35 15.85 0.73
C SER A 84 -18.39 17.06 1.64
N HIS A 85 -18.38 16.83 2.95
CA HIS A 85 -18.20 17.86 3.97
C HIS A 85 -16.71 18.16 4.27
N VAL A 86 -15.81 17.56 3.51
CA VAL A 86 -14.36 17.56 3.73
C VAL A 86 -13.70 18.59 2.80
N PRO A 87 -12.68 19.33 3.25
CA PRO A 87 -11.83 20.11 2.34
C PRO A 87 -11.20 19.21 1.26
N PRO A 88 -11.11 19.68 0.01
CA PRO A 88 -10.72 18.87 -1.14
C PRO A 88 -9.25 18.45 -1.05
N ASP A 89 -8.97 17.16 -0.83
CA ASP A 89 -7.73 16.41 -1.13
C ASP A 89 -7.56 15.08 -0.36
N ARG A 90 -8.47 14.69 0.53
CA ARG A 90 -8.10 13.79 1.63
C ARG A 90 -8.39 12.33 1.36
N TRP A 91 -9.64 11.96 1.19
CA TRP A 91 -10.02 10.56 1.33
C TRP A 91 -9.49 9.63 0.21
N PRO A 92 -9.43 10.01 -1.09
CA PRO A 92 -8.88 9.13 -2.12
C PRO A 92 -7.35 9.02 -2.01
N ALA A 93 -6.69 10.09 -1.55
CA ALA A 93 -5.25 10.13 -1.34
C ALA A 93 -4.83 9.24 -0.17
N TYR A 94 -5.62 9.20 0.90
CA TYR A 94 -5.42 8.28 2.03
C TYR A 94 -5.86 6.85 1.70
N ALA A 95 -6.91 6.64 0.89
CA ALA A 95 -7.41 5.31 0.56
C ALA A 95 -6.40 4.43 -0.22
N ARG A 96 -5.41 5.04 -0.88
CA ARG A 96 -4.32 4.31 -1.55
C ARG A 96 -3.25 3.79 -0.56
N ALA A 97 -3.17 4.39 0.62
CA ALA A 97 -2.23 4.04 1.69
C ALA A 97 -2.98 3.23 2.74
N LEU A 98 -2.83 1.91 2.71
CA LEU A 98 -3.64 0.98 3.52
C LEU A 98 -3.43 1.19 5.04
N ASP A 99 -2.22 1.56 5.43
CA ASP A 99 -1.86 1.98 6.79
C ASP A 99 -2.59 3.25 7.24
N GLN A 100 -3.14 4.02 6.29
CA GLN A 100 -3.87 5.26 6.51
C GLN A 100 -5.39 5.09 6.27
N ALA A 101 -5.89 3.86 6.18
CA ALA A 101 -7.31 3.60 5.96
C ALA A 101 -8.22 4.24 7.04
N VAL A 102 -7.72 4.40 8.27
CA VAL A 102 -8.43 5.10 9.36
C VAL A 102 -8.67 6.56 9.01
N TYR A 103 -7.67 7.26 8.47
CA TYR A 103 -7.82 8.65 8.03
C TYR A 103 -8.75 8.76 6.82
N ALA A 104 -8.62 7.83 5.87
CA ALA A 104 -9.53 7.77 4.74
C ALA A 104 -10.99 7.61 5.20
N ALA A 105 -11.25 6.78 6.22
CA ALA A 105 -12.59 6.52 6.74
C ALA A 105 -13.25 7.71 7.43
N LEU A 106 -12.47 8.59 8.09
CA LEU A 106 -12.99 9.83 8.70
C LEU A 106 -13.56 10.79 7.67
N ASP A 107 -12.97 10.77 6.47
CA ASP A 107 -13.28 11.68 5.38
C ASP A 107 -14.16 11.03 4.29
N LEU A 108 -14.63 9.80 4.51
CA LEU A 108 -15.54 9.15 3.56
C LEU A 108 -16.90 9.85 3.56
N PRO A 109 -17.52 10.09 2.38
CA PRO A 109 -18.89 10.56 2.31
C PRO A 109 -19.84 9.57 3.03
N ALA A 110 -20.77 10.13 3.80
CA ALA A 110 -21.58 9.39 4.77
C ALA A 110 -22.38 8.25 4.12
N ASP A 111 -22.91 8.47 2.93
CA ASP A 111 -23.29 7.41 1.99
C ASP A 111 -23.37 8.02 0.58
N CYS A 112 -22.81 7.32 -0.40
CA CYS A 112 -23.05 7.67 -1.80
C CYS A 112 -24.37 6.99 -2.19
N PRO A 113 -25.42 7.72 -2.59
CA PRO A 113 -26.67 7.08 -2.99
C PRO A 113 -26.38 6.05 -4.09
N ASP A 114 -27.02 4.87 -3.98
CA ASP A 114 -26.79 3.73 -4.87
C ASP A 114 -26.83 4.17 -6.33
N GLY A 115 -25.69 4.08 -7.01
CA GLY A 115 -25.55 4.46 -8.42
C GLY A 115 -24.84 5.79 -8.70
N CYS A 116 -24.42 6.56 -7.69
CA CYS A 116 -23.61 7.75 -7.91
C CYS A 116 -22.26 7.38 -8.58
N ARG A 117 -22.03 7.93 -9.79
CA ARG A 117 -20.81 7.75 -10.59
C ARG A 117 -20.10 9.06 -10.94
N ARG A 118 -20.63 10.18 -10.49
CA ARG A 118 -20.15 11.52 -10.83
C ARG A 118 -18.67 11.74 -10.52
N CYS A 119 -18.20 11.15 -9.42
CA CYS A 119 -16.78 11.17 -9.04
C CYS A 119 -15.89 10.44 -10.05
N GLU A 120 -16.32 9.29 -10.57
CA GLU A 120 -15.60 8.53 -11.60
C GLU A 120 -15.65 9.25 -12.95
N GLU A 121 -16.79 9.85 -13.29
CA GLU A 121 -17.02 10.58 -14.55
C GLU A 121 -16.15 11.84 -14.68
N ILE A 122 -15.92 12.56 -13.58
CA ILE A 122 -15.08 13.77 -13.56
C ILE A 122 -13.58 13.44 -13.42
N CYS A 123 -13.22 12.19 -13.08
CA CYS A 123 -11.85 11.83 -12.78
C CYS A 123 -10.99 11.82 -14.07
N PRO A 124 -9.95 12.67 -14.18
CA PRO A 124 -9.12 12.73 -15.38
C PRO A 124 -8.27 11.46 -15.60
N THR A 125 -8.05 10.67 -14.54
CA THR A 125 -7.28 9.42 -14.60
C THR A 125 -8.13 8.17 -14.54
N GLY A 126 -9.46 8.31 -14.41
CA GLY A 126 -10.41 7.19 -14.46
C GLY A 126 -10.26 6.17 -13.33
N VAL A 127 -9.90 6.61 -12.12
CA VAL A 127 -9.78 5.69 -10.96
C VAL A 127 -11.16 5.28 -10.43
N THR A 128 -11.23 4.08 -9.84
CA THR A 128 -12.49 3.46 -9.38
C THR A 128 -12.92 4.03 -8.03
N LEU A 129 -13.57 5.19 -8.03
CA LEU A 129 -13.99 5.89 -6.81
C LEU A 129 -15.25 5.30 -6.17
N LYS A 130 -16.12 4.64 -6.95
CA LYS A 130 -17.37 4.06 -6.44
C LYS A 130 -17.13 2.92 -5.45
N ALA A 131 -16.12 2.08 -5.71
CA ALA A 131 -15.82 0.93 -4.88
C ALA A 131 -14.98 1.28 -3.63
N THR A 132 -14.36 2.44 -3.60
CA THR A 132 -13.38 2.83 -2.58
C THR A 132 -13.96 2.97 -1.17
N PRO A 133 -15.14 3.60 -0.94
CA PRO A 133 -15.69 3.69 0.42
C PRO A 133 -15.93 2.32 1.07
N ALA A 134 -16.52 1.39 0.32
CA ALA A 134 -16.74 0.03 0.79
C ALA A 134 -15.42 -0.71 1.03
N PHE A 135 -14.41 -0.48 0.19
CA PHE A 135 -13.08 -1.03 0.37
C PHE A 135 -12.42 -0.52 1.66
N VAL A 136 -12.36 0.80 1.85
CA VAL A 136 -11.77 1.44 3.03
C VAL A 136 -12.44 0.95 4.32
N ARG A 137 -13.78 0.90 4.35
CA ARG A 137 -14.55 0.38 5.52
C ARG A 137 -14.16 -1.07 5.86
N ARG A 138 -13.88 -1.93 4.86
CA ARG A 138 -13.42 -3.32 5.07
C ARG A 138 -11.94 -3.43 5.46
N SER A 139 -11.14 -2.43 5.10
CA SER A 139 -9.70 -2.37 5.38
C SER A 139 -9.38 -1.74 6.74
N LEU A 140 -10.38 -1.20 7.45
CA LEU A 140 -10.19 -0.72 8.80
C LEU A 140 -9.72 -1.86 9.72
N PRO A 141 -8.71 -1.62 10.57
CA PRO A 141 -8.32 -2.59 11.57
C PRO A 141 -9.53 -2.90 12.46
N ALA A 142 -9.65 -4.16 12.89
CA ALA A 142 -10.65 -4.51 13.90
C ALA A 142 -10.49 -3.57 15.09
N ALA A 143 -11.58 -2.94 15.54
CA ALA A 143 -11.55 -1.92 16.58
C ALA A 143 -10.83 -2.45 17.83
N GLY A 144 -9.55 -2.12 17.95
CA GLY A 144 -8.79 -2.33 19.15
C GLY A 144 -9.29 -1.30 20.15
N THR A 145 -9.93 -1.79 21.21
CA THR A 145 -10.11 -1.06 22.45
C THR A 145 -8.75 -0.51 22.88
N ALA A 146 -8.53 0.78 22.65
CA ALA A 146 -7.50 1.56 23.31
C ALA A 146 -8.16 2.33 24.46
#